data_AF-A0AAW2NFL3-F1
#
_entry.id   AF-A0AAW2NFL3-F1
#
_cell.length_a   1.000
_cell.length_b   1.000
_cell.length_c   1.000
_cell.angle_alpha   90.00
_cell.angle_beta   90.00
_cell.angle_gamma   90.00
#
_symmetry.space_group_name_H-M   'P 1'
#
loop_
_entity.id
_entity.type
_entity.pdbx_description
1 polymer ?
#
loop_
_entity_poly.entity_id
_entity_poly.type
_entity_poly.pdbx_seq_one_letter_code
_entity_poly.pdbx_strand_id
1 'polypeptide(L)'
;MTDMGLEIKDALGTLRKNRGERRVEAVEELKVINLSEDDEKTTKIGTTMRPSTEEHLIQFLKKNKEVFAWTMTDLHGISPDVITHKLSVNPSAKPYPEWLANVVLVPKPNGKWRLCIDFTDLNKACPKDPFPLPRIDILVDSTSGCEMLSFLDAYQGYNQIPLAPEDQKKRAL
;
A
#
# COMPACT_ATOMS: atom_id res chain seq x y z
N MET A 1 4.66 11.65 -12.35
CA MET A 1 3.39 12.24 -11.93
C MET A 1 2.37 11.12 -11.86
N THR A 2 2.22 10.51 -10.69
CA THR A 2 1.24 9.44 -10.47
C THR A 2 0.36 9.91 -9.33
N ASP A 3 -0.91 10.11 -9.67
CA ASP A 3 -2.07 10.30 -8.79
C ASP A 3 -1.93 9.38 -7.56
N MET A 4 -1.57 9.95 -6.41
CA MET A 4 -1.56 9.29 -5.10
C MET A 4 -2.81 9.79 -4.36
N GLY A 5 -3.97 9.40 -4.87
CA GLY A 5 -5.25 9.76 -4.29
C GLY A 5 -5.56 8.88 -3.09
N LEU A 6 -5.57 9.48 -1.89
CA LEU A 6 -6.42 9.01 -0.80
C LEU A 6 -7.87 9.02 -1.29
N GLU A 7 -8.64 7.97 -1.01
CA GLU A 7 -10.08 7.93 -1.29
C GLU A 7 -10.85 7.73 0.02
N ILE A 8 -11.64 8.71 0.44
CA ILE A 8 -12.55 8.59 1.60
C ILE A 8 -13.99 8.57 1.07
N LYS A 9 -14.75 7.51 1.36
CA LYS A 9 -16.12 7.24 0.87
C LYS A 9 -17.11 7.21 2.04
N ASP A 10 -18.29 7.79 1.84
CA ASP A 10 -19.46 7.69 2.70
C ASP A 10 -20.30 6.48 2.24
N ALA A 11 -20.74 5.64 3.18
CA ALA A 11 -21.36 4.37 2.87
C ALA A 11 -22.90 4.44 2.95
N LEU A 12 -23.51 5.14 1.99
CA LEU A 12 -24.96 5.01 1.73
C LEU A 12 -25.21 4.30 0.40
N GLY A 13 -25.04 2.98 0.38
CA GLY A 13 -25.41 2.16 -0.78
C GLY A 13 -24.86 0.74 -0.79
N THR A 14 -25.59 -0.18 -0.15
CA THR A 14 -25.58 -1.66 -0.29
C THR A 14 -24.48 -2.29 -1.16
N LEU A 15 -23.53 -2.98 -0.51
CA LEU A 15 -22.59 -3.91 -1.14
C LEU A 15 -23.36 -5.08 -1.78
N ARG A 16 -23.47 -5.12 -3.11
CA ARG A 16 -24.04 -6.27 -3.84
C ARG A 16 -22.94 -7.14 -4.44
N LYS A 17 -22.76 -8.33 -3.86
CA LYS A 17 -21.85 -9.38 -4.33
C LYS A 17 -22.41 -10.00 -5.63
N ASN A 18 -21.76 -9.77 -6.77
CA ASN A 18 -21.99 -10.57 -7.98
C ASN A 18 -20.74 -11.43 -8.24
N ARG A 19 -20.96 -12.75 -8.27
CA ARG A 19 -19.96 -13.75 -8.66
C ARG A 19 -19.51 -13.50 -10.10
N GLY A 20 -18.21 -13.32 -10.29
CA GLY A 20 -17.56 -13.17 -11.60
C GLY A 20 -16.95 -11.79 -11.76
N GLU A 21 -15.65 -11.69 -11.49
CA GLU A 21 -14.72 -10.64 -11.93
C GLU A 21 -15.35 -9.27 -12.24
N ARG A 22 -15.77 -8.54 -11.21
CA ARG A 22 -15.96 -7.09 -11.32
C ARG A 22 -15.22 -6.40 -10.17
N ARG A 23 -14.36 -5.45 -10.54
CA ARG A 23 -13.80 -4.45 -9.64
C ARG A 23 -14.97 -3.84 -8.87
N VAL A 24 -14.82 -3.72 -7.54
CA VAL A 24 -15.77 -2.96 -6.72
C VAL A 24 -15.60 -1.49 -7.15
N GLU A 25 -16.56 -0.97 -7.89
CA GLU A 25 -16.57 0.44 -8.26
C GLU A 25 -17.12 1.26 -7.07
N ALA A 26 -16.57 2.46 -6.90
CA ALA A 26 -17.09 3.40 -5.91
C ALA A 26 -18.54 3.71 -6.27
N VAL A 27 -19.47 3.46 -5.34
CA VAL A 27 -20.90 3.76 -5.52
C VAL A 27 -21.16 5.27 -5.43
N GLU A 28 -20.22 6.01 -4.83
CA GLU A 28 -20.30 7.44 -4.57
C GLU A 28 -19.35 8.22 -5.48
N GLU A 29 -19.80 9.38 -5.97
CA GLU A 29 -18.94 10.34 -6.67
C GLU A 29 -17.98 11.02 -5.68
N LEU A 30 -16.71 11.14 -6.08
CA LEU A 30 -15.67 11.78 -5.28
C LEU A 30 -15.35 13.17 -5.83
N LYS A 31 -15.15 14.13 -4.93
CA LYS A 31 -14.62 15.45 -5.27
C LYS A 31 -13.18 15.61 -4.81
N VAL A 32 -12.40 16.35 -5.60
CA VAL A 32 -11.02 16.71 -5.26
C VAL A 32 -11.03 17.90 -4.30
N ILE A 33 -10.27 17.81 -3.22
CA ILE A 33 -10.01 18.89 -2.28
C ILE A 33 -8.51 19.19 -2.23
N ASN A 34 -8.18 20.45 -1.98
CA ASN A 34 -6.80 20.89 -1.75
C ASN A 34 -6.53 21.05 -0.24
N LEU A 35 -5.42 20.47 0.21
CA LEU A 35 -4.95 20.47 1.59
C LEU A 35 -3.83 21.48 1.88
N SER A 36 -3.26 22.12 0.85
CA SER A 36 -2.19 23.12 0.94
C SER A 36 -2.60 24.47 0.34
N GLU A 37 -1.77 25.50 0.50
CA GLU A 37 -2.02 26.83 -0.10
C GLU A 37 -1.54 26.91 -1.55
N ASP A 38 -0.70 25.97 -1.98
CA ASP A 38 -0.01 25.94 -3.28
C ASP A 38 -0.68 25.04 -4.34
N ASP A 39 -1.86 24.48 -4.04
CA ASP A 39 -2.61 23.53 -4.89
C ASP A 39 -1.89 22.21 -5.21
N GLU A 40 -0.75 21.90 -4.59
CA GLU A 40 0.02 20.68 -4.90
C GLU A 40 -0.46 19.45 -4.09
N LYS A 41 -0.96 19.64 -2.87
CA LYS A 41 -1.36 18.55 -1.97
C LYS A 41 -2.87 18.30 -2.04
N THR A 42 -3.31 17.54 -3.04
CA THR A 42 -4.73 17.27 -3.28
C THR A 42 -5.16 15.84 -2.91
N THR A 43 -6.41 15.68 -2.50
CA THR A 43 -6.99 14.36 -2.18
C THR A 43 -8.46 14.29 -2.56
N LYS A 44 -9.09 13.11 -2.47
CA LYS A 44 -10.48 12.89 -2.87
C LYS A 44 -11.35 12.49 -1.67
N ILE A 45 -12.50 13.16 -1.54
CA ILE A 45 -13.50 12.84 -0.52
C ILE A 45 -14.88 12.65 -1.16
N GLY A 46 -15.74 11.90 -0.47
CA GLY A 46 -17.15 11.73 -0.83
C GLY A 46 -17.93 13.05 -0.95
N THR A 47 -19.00 13.01 -1.72
CA THR A 47 -19.92 14.11 -1.99
C THR A 47 -21.23 14.02 -1.20
N THR A 48 -21.56 12.87 -0.59
CA THR A 48 -22.85 12.66 0.09
C THR A 48 -22.84 13.02 1.57
N MET A 49 -21.67 13.34 2.13
CA MET A 49 -21.53 13.70 3.54
C MET A 49 -22.29 14.99 3.89
N ARG A 50 -22.71 15.08 5.16
CA ARG A 50 -23.32 16.32 5.68
C ARG A 50 -22.30 17.45 5.67
N PRO A 51 -22.71 18.72 5.42
CA PRO A 51 -21.79 19.85 5.33
C PRO A 51 -20.90 20.02 6.58
N SER A 52 -21.44 19.79 7.77
CA SER A 52 -20.67 19.86 9.00
C SER A 52 -19.59 18.77 9.07
N THR A 53 -19.92 17.52 8.76
CA THR A 53 -18.96 16.41 8.76
C THR A 53 -17.86 16.62 7.72
N GLU A 54 -18.25 17.08 6.54
CA GLU A 54 -17.32 17.42 5.47
C GLU A 54 -16.30 18.47 5.92
N GLU A 55 -16.77 19.57 6.53
CA GLU A 55 -15.89 20.63 7.02
C GLU A 55 -14.91 20.11 8.08
N HIS A 56 -15.39 19.31 9.05
CA HIS A 56 -14.52 18.70 10.05
C HIS A 56 -13.49 17.76 9.44
N LEU A 57 -13.87 16.95 8.43
CA LEU A 57 -12.96 16.05 7.73
C LEU A 57 -11.89 16.83 6.97
N ILE A 58 -12.27 17.88 6.23
CA ILE A 58 -11.32 18.74 5.50
C ILE A 58 -10.32 19.38 6.48
N GLN A 59 -10.80 19.91 7.60
CA GLN A 59 -9.93 20.49 8.62
C GLN A 59 -8.97 19.44 9.22
N PHE A 60 -9.46 18.24 9.49
CA PHE A 60 -8.62 17.13 9.97
C PHE A 60 -7.54 16.75 8.96
N LEU A 61 -7.88 16.62 7.67
CA LEU A 61 -6.93 16.28 6.62
C LEU A 61 -5.89 17.38 6.41
N LYS A 62 -6.30 18.65 6.44
CA LYS A 62 -5.39 19.81 6.39
C LYS A 62 -4.41 19.83 7.55
N LYS A 63 -4.91 19.57 8.76
CA LYS A 63 -4.07 19.51 9.98
C LYS A 63 -3.03 18.39 9.93
N ASN A 64 -3.36 17.26 9.28
CA ASN A 64 -2.50 16.08 9.21
C ASN A 64 -1.86 15.87 7.83
N LYS A 65 -1.78 16.91 6.99
CA LYS A 65 -1.29 16.81 5.60
C LYS A 65 0.14 16.25 5.49
N GLU A 66 0.97 16.41 6.52
CA GLU A 66 2.35 15.91 6.55
C GLU A 66 2.47 14.39 6.79
N VAL A 67 1.36 13.71 7.12
CA VAL A 67 1.34 12.25 7.25
C VAL A 67 1.38 11.57 5.87
N PHE A 68 0.95 12.27 4.82
CA PHE A 68 0.91 11.73 3.47
C PHE A 68 2.25 11.94 2.75
N ALA A 69 2.63 10.96 1.94
CA ALA A 69 3.74 11.09 1.01
C ALA A 69 3.24 11.74 -0.29
N TRP A 70 3.59 12.99 -0.52
CA TRP A 70 3.22 13.76 -1.72
C TRP A 70 4.25 13.56 -2.83
N THR A 71 5.51 13.42 -2.43
CA THR A 71 6.67 13.25 -3.27
C THR A 71 7.50 12.04 -2.80
N MET A 72 8.48 11.63 -3.62
CA MET A 72 9.39 10.54 -3.23
C MET A 72 10.28 10.94 -2.05
N THR A 73 10.56 12.24 -1.88
CA THR A 73 11.45 12.75 -0.83
C THR A 73 10.80 12.72 0.55
N ASP A 74 9.46 12.64 0.62
CA ASP A 74 8.71 12.59 1.88
C ASP A 74 8.83 11.21 2.56
N LEU A 75 9.32 10.20 1.85
CA LEU A 75 9.56 8.86 2.39
C LEU A 75 10.96 8.77 2.99
N HIS A 76 11.06 8.92 4.31
CA HIS A 76 12.33 8.79 5.02
C HIS A 76 12.68 7.33 5.40
N GLY A 77 11.76 6.39 5.13
CA GLY A 77 11.84 5.03 5.64
C GLY A 77 11.61 4.97 7.16
N ILE A 78 11.45 3.76 7.69
CA ILE A 78 11.33 3.54 9.14
C ILE A 78 12.73 3.28 9.69
N SER A 79 13.07 3.91 10.83
CA SER A 79 14.36 3.69 11.48
C SER A 79 14.57 2.19 11.78
N PRO A 80 15.77 1.63 11.51
CA PRO A 80 16.12 0.26 11.88
C PRO A 80 15.94 -0.06 13.37
N ASP A 81 16.04 0.96 14.24
CA ASP A 81 15.83 0.84 15.69
C ASP A 81 14.37 0.57 16.06
N VAL A 82 13.43 0.97 15.19
CA VAL A 82 11.99 0.72 15.36
C VAL A 82 11.62 -0.63 14.79
N ILE A 83 12.04 -0.91 13.56
CA ILE A 83 11.78 -2.17 12.89
C ILE A 83 12.86 -2.47 11.86
N THR A 84 13.25 -3.74 11.81
CA THR A 84 14.14 -4.27 10.78
C THR A 84 13.61 -5.64 10.35
N HIS A 85 13.58 -5.89 9.05
CA HIS A 85 13.19 -7.19 8.51
C HIS A 85 14.40 -8.14 8.48
N LYS A 86 14.23 -9.34 9.05
CA LYS A 86 15.20 -10.43 8.97
C LYS A 86 14.63 -11.54 8.10
N LEU A 87 15.43 -12.04 7.16
CA LEU A 87 15.05 -13.17 6.32
C LEU A 87 15.14 -14.45 7.14
N SER A 88 14.03 -15.19 7.20
CA SER A 88 13.95 -16.50 7.86
C SER A 88 14.59 -17.60 6.99
N VAL A 89 15.85 -17.43 6.57
CA VAL A 89 16.52 -18.47 5.76
C VAL A 89 16.74 -19.72 6.62
N ASN A 90 16.24 -20.86 6.16
CA ASN A 90 16.45 -22.13 6.85
C ASN A 90 17.96 -22.42 6.95
N PRO A 91 18.54 -22.61 8.15
CA PRO A 91 19.97 -22.91 8.31
C PRO A 91 20.43 -24.18 7.59
N SER A 92 19.51 -25.12 7.34
CA SER A 92 19.76 -26.34 6.59
C SER A 92 19.58 -26.18 5.07
N ALA A 93 19.14 -25.02 4.60
CA ALA A 93 19.17 -24.72 3.17
C ALA A 93 20.62 -24.74 2.70
N LYS A 94 20.84 -25.30 1.51
CA LYS A 94 22.19 -25.42 0.93
C LYS A 94 22.84 -24.03 0.95
N PRO A 95 24.01 -23.85 1.59
CA PRO A 95 24.67 -22.56 1.59
C PRO A 95 25.06 -22.24 0.15
N TYR A 96 24.35 -21.30 -0.46
CA TYR A 96 24.80 -20.69 -1.70
C TYR A 96 25.98 -19.78 -1.32
N PRO A 97 27.18 -19.98 -1.89
CA PRO A 97 28.34 -19.13 -1.60
C PRO A 97 28.07 -17.67 -1.97
N GLU A 98 27.14 -17.42 -2.90
CA GLU A 98 26.58 -16.13 -3.24
C GLU A 98 25.11 -16.30 -3.64
N TRP A 99 24.20 -15.51 -3.07
CA TRP A 99 22.79 -15.49 -3.48
C TRP A 99 22.69 -14.73 -4.79
N LEU A 100 22.68 -15.44 -5.92
CA LEU A 100 22.48 -14.84 -7.24
C LEU A 100 20.99 -14.86 -7.57
N ALA A 101 20.46 -13.71 -7.98
CA ALA A 101 19.07 -13.58 -8.43
C ALA A 101 19.03 -13.04 -9.86
N ASN A 102 18.19 -13.64 -10.69
CA ASN A 102 18.08 -13.22 -12.09
C ASN A 102 17.35 -11.87 -12.20
N VAL A 103 17.86 -11.00 -13.07
CA VAL A 103 17.14 -9.79 -13.49
C VAL A 103 16.20 -10.13 -14.64
N VAL A 104 14.91 -9.90 -14.45
CA VAL A 104 13.85 -10.15 -15.43
C VAL A 104 13.19 -8.83 -15.80
N LEU A 105 13.07 -8.56 -17.09
CA LEU A 105 12.31 -7.42 -17.60
C LEU A 105 10.86 -7.85 -17.88
N VAL A 106 9.90 -7.19 -17.24
CA VAL A 106 8.47 -7.48 -17.37
C VAL A 106 7.74 -6.27 -17.96
N PRO A 107 7.00 -6.43 -19.07
CA PRO A 107 6.20 -5.35 -19.63
C PRO A 107 4.95 -5.11 -18.76
N LYS A 108 4.66 -3.85 -18.46
CA LYS A 108 3.38 -3.45 -17.86
C LYS A 108 2.31 -3.28 -18.96
N PRO A 109 1.01 -3.44 -18.61
CA PRO A 109 -0.10 -3.14 -19.54
C PRO A 109 -0.09 -1.71 -20.10
N ASN A 110 0.52 -0.76 -19.38
CA ASN A 110 0.65 0.63 -19.82
C ASN A 110 1.85 0.88 -20.76
N GLY A 111 2.50 -0.17 -21.28
CA GLY A 111 3.64 -0.10 -22.19
C GLY A 111 4.99 0.17 -21.54
N LYS A 112 5.06 0.45 -20.22
CA LYS A 112 6.32 0.66 -19.49
C LYS A 112 6.96 -0.67 -19.08
N TRP A 113 8.29 -0.77 -19.08
CA TRP A 113 9.01 -1.92 -18.53
C TRP A 113 9.23 -1.81 -17.01
N ARG A 114 9.18 -2.95 -16.30
CA ARG A 114 9.65 -3.10 -14.92
C ARG A 114 10.83 -4.05 -14.88
N LEU A 115 11.87 -3.66 -14.15
CA LEU A 115 12.94 -4.56 -13.74
C LEU A 115 12.47 -5.31 -12.50
N CYS A 116 12.46 -6.63 -12.57
CA CYS A 116 12.09 -7.54 -11.50
C CYS A 116 13.29 -8.43 -11.17
N ILE A 117 13.50 -8.69 -9.89
CA ILE A 117 14.52 -9.63 -9.44
C ILE A 117 13.81 -10.94 -9.09
N ASP A 118 14.26 -12.04 -9.68
CA ASP A 118 13.71 -13.37 -9.44
C ASP A 118 14.30 -13.98 -8.17
N PHE A 119 13.56 -13.84 -7.06
CA PHE A 119 13.91 -14.41 -5.76
C PHE A 119 13.38 -15.84 -5.56
N THR A 120 13.03 -16.58 -6.62
CA THR A 120 12.42 -17.91 -6.50
C THR A 120 13.22 -18.86 -5.61
N ASP A 121 14.55 -18.92 -5.76
CA ASP A 121 15.38 -19.84 -4.96
C ASP A 121 15.56 -19.36 -3.52
N LEU A 122 15.68 -18.05 -3.29
CA LEU A 122 15.68 -17.46 -1.94
C LEU A 122 14.34 -17.74 -1.23
N ASN A 123 13.22 -17.57 -1.94
CA ASN A 123 11.89 -17.79 -1.41
C ASN A 123 11.60 -19.27 -1.08
N LYS A 124 12.29 -20.23 -1.72
CA LYS A 124 12.22 -21.67 -1.35
C LYS A 124 12.97 -21.97 -0.05
N ALA A 125 14.04 -21.23 0.23
CA ALA A 125 14.84 -21.38 1.45
C ALA A 125 14.18 -20.75 2.68
N CYS A 126 13.27 -19.80 2.49
CA CYS A 126 12.46 -19.21 3.55
C CYS A 126 11.18 -20.05 3.80
N PRO A 127 10.90 -20.48 5.04
CA PRO A 127 9.63 -21.10 5.37
C PRO A 127 8.50 -20.10 5.16
N LYS A 128 7.31 -20.61 4.82
CA LYS A 128 6.11 -19.79 4.67
C LYS A 128 5.69 -19.23 6.02
N ASP A 129 5.19 -18.00 5.99
CA ASP A 129 4.65 -17.33 7.17
C ASP A 129 3.41 -18.09 7.69
N PRO A 130 3.35 -18.46 9.00
CA PRO A 130 2.18 -19.11 9.58
C PRO A 130 0.97 -18.16 9.75
N PHE A 131 1.14 -16.86 9.55
CA PHE A 131 0.10 -15.84 9.69
C PHE A 131 -0.28 -15.26 8.31
N PRO A 132 -1.13 -15.94 7.54
CA PRO A 132 -1.57 -15.43 6.26
C PRO A 132 -2.41 -14.16 6.44
N LEU A 133 -2.29 -13.24 5.47
CA LEU A 133 -3.15 -12.06 5.42
C LEU A 133 -4.64 -12.47 5.38
N PRO A 134 -5.52 -11.71 6.06
CA PRO A 134 -6.94 -11.99 6.06
C PRO A 134 -7.52 -11.91 4.64
N ARG A 135 -8.49 -12.77 4.34
CA ARG A 135 -9.20 -12.73 3.05
C ARG A 135 -9.98 -11.43 2.92
N ILE A 136 -10.00 -10.88 1.70
CA ILE A 136 -10.74 -9.64 1.40
C ILE A 136 -12.22 -9.71 1.77
N ASP A 137 -12.86 -10.88 1.61
CA ASP A 137 -14.26 -11.07 2.00
C ASP A 137 -14.48 -10.78 3.49
N ILE A 138 -13.56 -11.23 4.35
CA ILE A 138 -13.64 -11.02 5.80
C ILE A 138 -13.46 -9.54 6.12
N LEU A 139 -12.51 -8.87 5.47
CA LEU A 139 -12.29 -7.43 5.65
C LEU A 139 -13.52 -6.63 5.23
N VAL A 140 -14.12 -6.94 4.07
CA VAL A 140 -15.33 -6.26 3.59
C VAL A 140 -16.53 -6.52 4.48
N ASP A 141 -16.72 -7.76 4.95
CA ASP A 141 -17.82 -8.07 5.86
C ASP A 141 -17.64 -7.38 7.23
N SER A 142 -16.40 -7.21 7.69
CA SER A 142 -16.08 -6.51 8.94
C SER A 142 -16.37 -5.01 8.92
N THR A 143 -16.45 -4.40 7.74
CA THR A 143 -16.82 -2.99 7.58
C THR A 143 -18.33 -2.78 7.44
N SER A 144 -19.14 -3.84 7.54
CA SER A 144 -20.59 -3.73 7.52
C SER A 144 -21.10 -2.88 8.68
N GLY A 145 -21.93 -1.89 8.37
CA GLY A 145 -22.49 -0.96 9.35
C GLY A 145 -21.58 0.23 9.68
N CYS A 146 -20.38 0.33 9.12
CA CYS A 146 -19.60 1.56 9.18
C CYS A 146 -20.28 2.63 8.31
N GLU A 147 -20.52 3.81 8.87
CA GLU A 147 -21.10 4.95 8.14
C GLU A 147 -20.08 5.56 7.16
N MET A 148 -18.79 5.50 7.46
CA MET A 148 -17.73 6.08 6.64
C MET A 148 -16.56 5.10 6.49
N LEU A 149 -15.99 5.04 5.28
CA LEU A 149 -14.84 4.21 4.93
C LEU A 149 -13.72 5.07 4.36
N SER A 150 -12.50 4.82 4.82
CA SER A 150 -11.30 5.46 4.28
C SER A 150 -10.40 4.41 3.64
N PHE A 151 -10.04 4.62 2.38
CA PHE A 151 -9.10 3.81 1.64
C PHE A 151 -7.76 4.53 1.61
N LEU A 152 -6.78 3.94 2.30
CA LEU A 152 -5.42 4.44 2.42
C LEU A 152 -4.48 3.39 1.84
N ASP A 153 -3.53 3.81 1.03
CA ASP A 153 -2.44 2.95 0.55
C ASP A 153 -1.11 3.44 1.11
N ALA A 154 -0.29 2.51 1.61
CA ALA A 154 1.05 2.82 2.09
C ALA A 154 2.01 2.85 0.91
N TYR A 155 2.38 4.06 0.47
CA TYR A 155 3.26 4.23 -0.67
C TYR A 155 4.62 3.54 -0.46
N GLN A 156 4.99 2.63 -1.37
CA GLN A 156 6.22 1.83 -1.26
C GLN A 156 6.37 1.09 0.08
N GLY A 157 5.27 0.70 0.74
CA GLY A 157 5.28 0.21 2.13
C GLY A 157 6.34 -0.85 2.43
N TYR A 158 6.56 -1.81 1.54
CA TYR A 158 7.64 -2.81 1.66
C TYR A 158 9.04 -2.19 1.75
N ASN A 159 9.32 -1.18 0.92
CA ASN A 159 10.64 -0.55 0.83
C ASN A 159 10.94 0.37 2.02
N GLN A 160 9.95 0.71 2.84
CA GLN A 160 10.15 1.54 4.03
C GLN A 160 10.75 0.74 5.20
N ILE A 161 10.70 -0.60 5.17
CA ILE A 161 11.26 -1.45 6.22
C ILE A 161 12.69 -1.85 5.83
N PRO A 162 13.72 -1.45 6.60
CA PRO A 162 15.09 -1.81 6.30
C PRO A 162 15.34 -3.30 6.52
N LEU A 163 16.25 -3.88 5.74
CA LEU A 163 16.69 -5.26 5.91
C LEU A 163 17.86 -5.32 6.89
N ALA A 164 17.89 -6.36 7.73
CA ALA A 164 18.98 -6.60 8.67
C ALA A 164 20.33 -6.62 7.95
N PRO A 165 21.40 -6.02 8.51
CA PRO A 165 22.71 -5.95 7.84
C PRO A 165 23.25 -7.31 7.37
N GLU A 166 22.97 -8.37 8.13
CA GLU A 166 23.34 -9.76 7.83
C GLU A 166 22.66 -10.32 6.56
N ASP A 167 21.51 -9.77 6.19
CA ASP A 167 20.65 -10.24 5.11
C ASP A 167 20.75 -9.37 3.84
N GLN A 168 21.31 -8.16 3.94
CA GLN A 168 21.50 -7.25 2.80
C GLN A 168 22.25 -7.90 1.64
N LYS A 169 23.25 -8.73 1.95
CA LYS A 169 24.03 -9.49 0.94
C LYS A 169 23.21 -10.55 0.20
N LYS A 170 22.08 -11.00 0.76
CA LYS A 170 21.20 -12.02 0.15
C LYS A 170 20.24 -11.41 -0.88
N ARG A 171 20.11 -10.08 -0.86
CA ARG A 171 19.31 -9.27 -1.79
C ARG A 171 20.17 -8.69 -2.93
N ALA A 172 21.46 -9.02 -2.96
CA ALA A 172 22.43 -8.44 -3.88
C ALA A 172 22.15 -8.85 -5.34
N LEU A 173 22.25 -7.85 -6.22
CA LEU A 173 22.63 -8.03 -7.62
C LEU A 173 24.14 -8.05 -7.71
#